data_AF-A0A349YI64-F1
#
_entry.id   AF-A0A349YI64-F1
#
_cell.length_a   1.000
_cell.length_b   1.000
_cell.length_c   1.000
_cell.angle_alpha   90.00
_cell.angle_beta   90.00
_cell.angle_gamma   90.00
#
_symmetry.space_group_name_H-M   'P 1'
#
loop_
_entity.id
_entity.type
_entity.pdbx_description
1 polymer ?
#
loop_
_entity_poly.entity_id
_entity_poly.type
_entity_poly.pdbx_seq_one_letter_code
_entity_poly.pdbx_strand_id
1 'polypeptide(L)'
;MTQKQKISIVLLLALCIQILQGYTNIHAASSSDRLVIWYASVKDTGLITEFGSIYDHGKILYAMIDGETAYCLNYAKSANNGQNMVSSNTPITSLTSEQKKYLEYCMYYGFHATNTSEPSESQKNKYIATQAMVWIIEKEVFNTSAANSAAKKLCASASSSSESYNYYLALKEKMLTALEVKRPSFSVSAKTNAETFELKWSKENSRYEVTLSDTNKVLSNYTVSVDGYKVSRSEDKLTFYTKNTLTGTSDVTLTARNGIVKVTGNCVFWSLPGGNSRYQEFISTVPDSESVFAYLKLKTNPIGYGEIVKKDSSTGNVLGGAVYGIYKDKGCTSVVEKLTTDQKGYAKSSHLNVGTYYVKEIKAPANYVLSSTVYTLTVKADEVTTLTVKDKGQKGRLTIYKKGQVLTGWDGMNFMYETGNLPGAEFRVTAGENIYRADGTKKYPKGDIVAKRLVTGVDGSVTLENLELGTYSVAEIKSPDGYKINANEKLVTISYKGQTVEFSAASTSITNARQKAKVKIVKQDSENEKPLAGAEFGFYAASAIKNNSVR
;
A
#
# COMPACT_ATOMS: atom_id res chain seq x y z
N MET A 1 28.34 -19.91 26.27
CA MET A 1 28.26 -19.41 24.88
C MET A 1 26.99 -18.61 24.70
N THR A 2 27.11 -17.36 24.26
CA THR A 2 25.96 -16.48 23.96
C THR A 2 25.19 -16.97 22.73
N GLN A 3 23.92 -16.64 22.61
CA GLN A 3 23.05 -17.07 21.48
C GLN A 3 23.63 -16.68 20.11
N LYS A 4 24.41 -15.58 20.03
CA LYS A 4 25.19 -15.19 18.84
C LYS A 4 26.33 -16.17 18.51
N GLN A 5 27.02 -16.73 19.51
CA GLN A 5 28.11 -17.70 19.29
C GLN A 5 27.60 -19.07 18.82
N LYS A 6 26.38 -19.47 19.22
CA LYS A 6 25.74 -20.71 18.71
C LYS A 6 25.31 -20.58 17.25
N ILE A 7 24.86 -19.41 16.82
CA ILE A 7 24.46 -19.16 15.43
C ILE A 7 25.69 -19.14 14.49
N SER A 8 26.81 -18.56 14.92
CA SER A 8 28.05 -18.56 14.12
C SER A 8 28.67 -19.96 13.94
N ILE A 9 28.55 -20.85 14.93
CA ILE A 9 29.08 -22.23 14.83
C ILE A 9 28.16 -23.11 13.99
N VAL A 10 26.84 -22.93 14.06
CA VAL A 10 25.89 -23.65 13.20
C VAL A 10 26.00 -23.18 11.73
N LEU A 11 26.28 -21.89 11.48
CA LEU A 11 26.58 -21.40 10.13
C LEU A 11 27.93 -21.90 9.59
N LEU A 12 28.98 -22.01 10.43
CA LEU A 12 30.26 -22.57 9.99
C LEU A 12 30.17 -24.08 9.72
N LEU A 13 29.41 -24.84 10.52
CA LEU A 13 29.18 -26.27 10.27
C LEU A 13 28.29 -26.51 9.04
N ALA A 14 27.27 -25.68 8.79
CA ALA A 14 26.45 -25.79 7.59
C ALA A 14 27.24 -25.42 6.31
N LEU A 15 28.15 -24.42 6.40
CA LEU A 15 29.04 -24.07 5.29
C LEU A 15 30.08 -25.18 5.05
N CYS A 16 30.62 -25.81 6.09
CA CYS A 16 31.51 -26.97 5.94
C CYS A 16 30.78 -28.20 5.39
N ILE A 17 29.51 -28.44 5.73
CA ILE A 17 28.73 -29.56 5.14
C ILE A 17 28.38 -29.28 3.68
N GLN A 18 28.14 -28.03 3.27
CA GLN A 18 28.00 -27.67 1.84
C GLN A 18 29.32 -27.77 1.07
N ILE A 19 30.46 -27.50 1.71
CA ILE A 19 31.79 -27.71 1.11
C ILE A 19 32.14 -29.20 1.04
N LEU A 20 31.62 -30.05 1.93
CA LEU A 20 31.80 -31.51 1.90
C LEU A 20 30.79 -32.26 1.02
N GLN A 21 29.60 -31.71 0.73
CA GLN A 21 28.65 -32.28 -0.24
C GLN A 21 28.85 -31.76 -1.68
N GLY A 22 29.72 -30.76 -1.87
CA GLY A 22 30.20 -30.30 -3.17
C GLY A 22 31.40 -31.09 -3.73
N TYR A 23 31.93 -32.05 -2.97
CA TYR A 23 32.75 -33.10 -3.53
C TYR A 23 31.83 -34.13 -4.17
N THR A 24 31.28 -33.78 -5.34
CA THR A 24 31.04 -34.82 -6.33
C THR A 24 32.35 -35.60 -6.45
N ASN A 25 32.26 -36.92 -6.48
CA ASN A 25 33.38 -37.75 -6.90
C ASN A 25 33.85 -37.17 -8.23
N ILE A 26 34.95 -36.43 -8.21
CA ILE A 26 35.74 -36.19 -9.40
C ILE A 26 36.19 -37.59 -9.76
N HIS A 27 35.46 -38.23 -10.66
CA HIS A 27 35.98 -39.39 -11.38
C HIS A 27 37.25 -38.88 -12.03
N ALA A 28 38.38 -39.21 -11.41
CA ALA A 28 39.68 -38.95 -11.98
C ALA A 28 39.72 -39.69 -13.32
N ALA A 29 39.68 -38.92 -14.42
CA ALA A 29 39.89 -39.44 -15.75
C ALA A 29 41.31 -40.03 -15.84
N SER A 30 41.42 -41.34 -15.63
CA SER A 30 42.51 -42.21 -16.10
C SER A 30 42.20 -43.70 -15.86
N SER A 31 40.92 -44.10 -15.84
CA SER A 31 40.57 -45.52 -16.00
C SER A 31 40.77 -45.90 -17.47
N SER A 32 41.40 -47.07 -17.70
CA SER A 32 41.45 -47.68 -19.03
C SER A 32 40.43 -48.80 -19.08
N ASP A 33 39.52 -48.76 -20.05
CA ASP A 33 38.49 -49.79 -20.20
C ASP A 33 38.39 -50.34 -21.62
N ARG A 34 37.80 -51.53 -21.73
CA ARG A 34 37.68 -52.23 -23.01
C ARG A 34 36.41 -51.81 -23.74
N LEU A 35 36.58 -51.36 -24.97
CA LEU A 35 35.48 -51.14 -25.91
C LEU A 35 34.83 -52.49 -26.29
N VAL A 36 33.54 -52.63 -26.00
CA VAL A 36 32.71 -53.75 -26.45
C VAL A 36 31.74 -53.26 -27.51
N ILE A 37 31.69 -53.92 -28.68
CA ILE A 37 30.81 -53.54 -29.78
C ILE A 37 29.91 -54.67 -30.29
N TRP A 38 28.69 -54.29 -30.68
CA TRP A 38 27.78 -55.07 -31.53
C TRP A 38 27.36 -54.24 -32.74
N TYR A 39 26.73 -54.88 -33.73
CA TYR A 39 26.03 -54.13 -34.77
C TYR A 39 24.69 -53.63 -34.25
N ALA A 40 24.52 -52.30 -34.20
CA ALA A 40 23.22 -51.70 -33.94
C ALA A 40 22.32 -51.79 -35.18
N SER A 41 22.89 -51.51 -36.36
CA SER A 41 22.14 -51.50 -37.61
C SER A 41 22.10 -52.87 -38.30
N VAL A 42 21.00 -53.15 -38.98
CA VAL A 42 20.83 -54.42 -39.74
C VAL A 42 21.44 -54.34 -41.14
N LYS A 43 21.67 -53.11 -41.63
CA LYS A 43 22.28 -52.79 -42.92
C LYS A 43 23.18 -51.55 -42.82
N ASP A 44 23.92 -51.27 -43.89
CA ASP A 44 24.78 -50.09 -43.97
C ASP A 44 23.95 -48.80 -44.05
N THR A 45 24.51 -47.70 -43.56
CA THR A 45 23.79 -46.42 -43.53
C THR A 45 23.78 -45.71 -44.88
N GLY A 46 24.69 -46.09 -45.79
CA GLY A 46 24.85 -45.42 -47.07
C GLY A 46 25.58 -44.08 -46.93
N LEU A 47 25.59 -43.34 -48.04
CA LEU A 47 26.18 -42.01 -48.09
C LEU A 47 25.30 -40.96 -47.37
N ILE A 48 25.89 -40.29 -46.37
CA ILE A 48 25.26 -39.16 -45.67
C ILE A 48 25.87 -37.85 -46.21
N THR A 49 25.38 -37.41 -47.36
CA THR A 49 25.85 -36.20 -48.06
C THR A 49 25.72 -34.92 -47.25
N GLU A 50 24.77 -34.87 -46.32
CA GLU A 50 24.53 -33.75 -45.41
C GLU A 50 25.71 -33.46 -44.47
N PHE A 51 26.59 -34.44 -44.25
CA PHE A 51 27.82 -34.27 -43.48
C PHE A 51 29.02 -33.85 -44.33
N GLY A 52 28.80 -33.50 -45.61
CA GLY A 52 29.87 -33.15 -46.55
C GLY A 52 30.79 -34.32 -46.90
N SER A 53 30.40 -35.53 -46.52
CA SER A 53 31.20 -36.75 -46.65
C SER A 53 30.96 -37.41 -48.00
N ILE A 54 32.04 -37.86 -48.64
CA ILE A 54 32.01 -38.81 -49.77
C ILE A 54 32.12 -40.28 -49.32
N TYR A 55 32.26 -40.49 -48.00
CA TYR A 55 32.40 -41.81 -47.39
C TYR A 55 31.02 -42.42 -47.10
N ASP A 56 30.80 -43.63 -47.60
CA ASP A 56 29.69 -44.50 -47.20
C ASP A 56 29.98 -45.06 -45.81
N HIS A 57 29.17 -44.66 -44.83
CA HIS A 57 29.33 -45.20 -43.49
C HIS A 57 28.62 -46.56 -43.42
N GLY A 58 29.40 -47.60 -43.14
CA GLY A 58 28.90 -48.95 -42.95
C GLY A 58 27.94 -49.07 -41.76
N LYS A 59 27.86 -50.26 -41.17
CA LYS A 59 26.98 -50.47 -40.02
C LYS A 59 27.32 -49.59 -38.82
N ILE A 60 26.28 -49.08 -38.14
CA ILE A 60 26.41 -48.37 -36.87
C ILE A 60 26.76 -49.38 -35.78
N LEU A 61 27.79 -49.06 -34.99
CA LEU A 61 28.26 -49.88 -33.88
C LEU A 61 27.54 -49.48 -32.60
N TYR A 62 26.92 -50.45 -31.93
CA TYR A 62 26.48 -50.31 -30.55
C TYR A 62 27.69 -50.50 -29.64
N ALA A 63 28.13 -49.46 -28.95
CA ALA A 63 29.33 -49.50 -28.13
C ALA A 63 29.02 -49.40 -26.63
N MET A 64 29.79 -50.13 -25.85
CA MET A 64 29.83 -50.06 -24.39
C MET A 64 31.27 -49.84 -23.93
N ILE A 65 31.47 -48.91 -22.99
CA ILE A 65 32.76 -48.64 -22.33
C ILE A 65 32.46 -48.39 -20.85
N ASP A 66 33.26 -48.99 -19.96
CA ASP A 66 33.10 -48.86 -18.50
C ASP A 66 31.67 -49.20 -18.02
N GLY A 67 31.09 -50.26 -18.59
CA GLY A 67 29.74 -50.71 -18.24
C GLY A 67 28.60 -49.85 -18.77
N GLU A 68 28.89 -48.75 -19.48
CA GLU A 68 27.89 -47.79 -19.97
C GLU A 68 27.84 -47.72 -21.50
N THR A 69 26.66 -47.40 -22.05
CA THR A 69 26.53 -47.07 -23.47
C THR A 69 27.44 -45.91 -23.83
N ALA A 70 28.27 -46.11 -24.85
CA ALA A 70 29.16 -45.11 -25.42
C ALA A 70 28.80 -44.89 -26.90
N TYR A 71 28.96 -43.67 -27.39
CA TYR A 71 28.60 -43.28 -28.74
C TYR A 71 29.83 -42.80 -29.51
N CYS A 72 29.93 -43.19 -30.76
CA CYS A 72 30.94 -42.71 -31.68
C CYS A 72 30.87 -41.19 -31.81
N LEU A 73 31.95 -40.47 -31.50
CA LEU A 73 31.99 -39.01 -31.62
C LEU A 73 32.30 -38.57 -33.05
N ASN A 74 33.21 -39.26 -33.73
CA ASN A 74 33.69 -38.84 -35.06
C ASN A 74 33.03 -39.62 -36.18
N TYR A 75 32.17 -38.96 -36.96
CA TYR A 75 31.64 -39.59 -38.17
C TYR A 75 32.78 -39.92 -39.16
N ALA A 76 32.67 -41.08 -39.82
CA ALA A 76 33.64 -41.60 -40.80
C ALA A 76 35.02 -42.03 -40.29
N LYS A 77 35.20 -42.18 -38.97
CA LYS A 77 36.38 -42.86 -38.40
C LYS A 77 36.03 -44.26 -37.90
N SER A 78 37.01 -45.17 -37.95
CA SER A 78 36.81 -46.57 -37.56
C SER A 78 36.94 -46.79 -36.06
N ALA A 79 36.35 -47.86 -35.54
CA ALA A 79 36.67 -48.47 -34.24
C ALA A 79 36.74 -49.99 -34.38
N ASN A 80 37.53 -50.63 -33.52
CA ASN A 80 37.70 -52.08 -33.47
C ASN A 80 37.30 -52.61 -32.10
N ASN A 81 36.65 -53.77 -32.07
CA ASN A 81 36.27 -54.41 -30.82
C ASN A 81 37.50 -54.68 -29.94
N GLY A 82 37.35 -54.52 -28.63
CA GLY A 82 38.38 -54.83 -27.64
C GLY A 82 39.51 -53.80 -27.52
N GLN A 83 39.40 -52.64 -28.17
CA GLN A 83 40.34 -51.52 -27.99
C GLN A 83 40.34 -51.06 -26.53
N ASN A 84 41.54 -50.81 -25.98
CA ASN A 84 41.70 -50.16 -24.68
C ASN A 84 41.51 -48.65 -24.87
N MET A 85 40.55 -48.08 -24.16
CA MET A 85 40.16 -46.69 -24.25
C MET A 85 40.49 -45.97 -22.95
N VAL A 86 41.01 -44.74 -23.03
CA VAL A 86 41.28 -43.88 -21.87
C VAL A 86 40.26 -42.76 -21.80
N SER A 87 39.73 -42.50 -20.60
CA SER A 87 38.75 -41.45 -20.34
C SER A 87 39.37 -40.07 -20.20
N SER A 88 38.60 -39.02 -20.53
CA SER A 88 38.93 -37.62 -20.39
C SER A 88 37.65 -36.78 -20.28
N ASN A 89 37.70 -35.65 -19.56
CA ASN A 89 36.62 -34.66 -19.54
C ASN A 89 36.68 -33.68 -20.73
N THR A 90 37.67 -33.85 -21.62
CA THR A 90 37.84 -33.02 -22.83
C THR A 90 38.16 -33.92 -24.01
N PRO A 91 37.43 -33.77 -25.14
CA PRO A 91 37.73 -34.53 -26.34
C PRO A 91 39.01 -34.02 -27.00
N ILE A 92 39.70 -34.91 -27.71
CA ILE A 92 40.77 -34.57 -28.65
C ILE A 92 40.15 -33.86 -29.87
N THR A 93 38.95 -34.26 -30.27
CA THR A 93 38.15 -33.64 -31.32
C THR A 93 37.86 -32.19 -30.94
N SER A 94 38.21 -31.28 -31.85
CA SER A 94 37.92 -29.86 -31.68
C SER A 94 36.41 -29.62 -31.79
N LEU A 95 35.78 -29.42 -30.64
CA LEU A 95 34.36 -29.06 -30.52
C LEU A 95 34.21 -27.64 -29.97
N THR A 96 33.29 -26.89 -30.56
CA THR A 96 32.84 -25.59 -30.03
C THR A 96 32.13 -25.76 -28.69
N SER A 97 32.04 -24.69 -27.90
CA SER A 97 31.31 -24.70 -26.64
C SER A 97 29.82 -25.04 -26.83
N GLU A 98 29.23 -24.65 -27.96
CA GLU A 98 27.85 -24.97 -28.30
C GLU A 98 27.67 -26.46 -28.59
N GLN A 99 28.57 -27.08 -29.36
CA GLN A 99 28.54 -28.53 -29.59
C GLN A 99 28.69 -29.33 -28.29
N LYS A 100 29.62 -28.93 -27.41
CA LYS A 100 29.79 -29.57 -26.10
C LYS A 100 28.50 -29.51 -25.28
N LYS A 101 27.87 -28.33 -25.21
CA LYS A 101 26.57 -28.17 -24.55
C LYS A 101 25.48 -29.04 -25.18
N TYR A 102 25.40 -29.11 -26.51
CA TYR A 102 24.42 -29.97 -27.17
C TYR A 102 24.69 -31.46 -26.92
N LEU A 103 25.95 -31.87 -26.83
CA LEU A 103 26.32 -33.24 -26.46
C LEU A 103 25.93 -33.59 -25.02
N GLU A 104 26.12 -32.66 -24.06
CA GLU A 104 25.65 -32.84 -22.68
C GLU A 104 24.14 -33.09 -22.62
N TYR A 105 23.36 -32.28 -23.33
CA TYR A 105 21.91 -32.45 -23.43
C TYR A 105 21.53 -33.72 -24.21
N CYS A 106 22.30 -34.09 -25.24
CA CYS A 106 22.09 -35.32 -26.00
C CYS A 106 22.32 -36.56 -25.14
N MET A 107 23.38 -36.58 -24.31
CA MET A 107 23.66 -37.68 -23.41
C MET A 107 22.68 -37.73 -22.24
N TYR A 108 22.20 -36.58 -21.76
CA TYR A 108 21.19 -36.53 -20.70
C TYR A 108 19.82 -37.10 -21.13
N TYR A 109 19.34 -36.72 -22.32
CA TYR A 109 18.02 -37.15 -22.80
C TYR A 109 18.03 -38.40 -23.70
N GLY A 110 19.20 -38.72 -24.26
CA GLY A 110 19.39 -39.80 -25.20
C GLY A 110 19.26 -41.18 -24.57
N PHE A 111 19.40 -42.20 -25.40
CA PHE A 111 19.34 -43.56 -24.91
C PHE A 111 20.57 -43.86 -24.06
N HIS A 112 20.33 -44.51 -22.92
CA HIS A 112 21.39 -44.89 -21.99
C HIS A 112 21.06 -46.25 -21.38
N ALA A 113 22.07 -47.10 -21.23
CA ALA A 113 21.96 -48.40 -20.58
C ALA A 113 23.29 -48.81 -19.93
N THR A 114 23.18 -49.54 -18.82
CA THR A 114 24.29 -49.98 -17.96
C THR A 114 24.57 -51.49 -18.06
N ASN A 115 24.09 -52.16 -19.12
CA ASN A 115 24.15 -53.63 -19.26
C ASN A 115 25.12 -54.04 -20.38
N THR A 116 26.05 -54.95 -20.08
CA THR A 116 27.06 -55.48 -21.01
C THR A 116 26.59 -56.65 -21.87
N SER A 117 25.30 -56.95 -21.88
CA SER A 117 24.69 -57.99 -22.71
C SER A 117 24.33 -57.45 -24.10
N GLU A 118 24.15 -58.34 -25.09
CA GLU A 118 23.71 -57.91 -26.42
C GLU A 118 22.37 -57.13 -26.33
N PRO A 119 22.28 -55.93 -26.91
CA PRO A 119 21.08 -55.10 -26.83
C PRO A 119 19.91 -55.70 -27.60
N SER A 120 18.70 -55.53 -27.10
CA SER A 120 17.46 -55.83 -27.83
C SER A 120 17.29 -54.93 -29.05
N GLU A 121 16.46 -55.34 -30.02
CA GLU A 121 16.19 -54.55 -31.23
C GLU A 121 15.62 -53.16 -30.92
N SER A 122 14.76 -53.01 -29.91
CA SER A 122 14.27 -51.68 -29.49
C SER A 122 15.38 -50.82 -28.89
N GLN A 123 16.31 -51.40 -28.13
CA GLN A 123 17.48 -50.67 -27.62
C GLN A 123 18.42 -50.25 -28.76
N LYS A 124 18.65 -51.12 -29.75
CA LYS A 124 19.42 -50.79 -30.96
C LYS A 124 18.77 -49.63 -31.73
N ASN A 125 17.44 -49.62 -31.88
CA ASN A 125 16.70 -48.52 -32.54
C ASN A 125 16.90 -47.17 -31.80
N LYS A 126 16.78 -47.14 -30.48
CA LYS A 126 17.00 -45.92 -29.67
C LYS A 126 18.46 -45.48 -29.64
N TYR A 127 19.38 -46.43 -29.65
CA TYR A 127 20.81 -46.18 -29.76
C TYR A 127 21.16 -45.53 -31.10
N ILE A 128 20.68 -46.07 -32.23
CA ILE A 128 20.93 -45.49 -33.56
C ILE A 128 20.44 -44.04 -33.62
N ALA A 129 19.26 -43.77 -33.07
CA ALA A 129 18.71 -42.42 -33.00
C ALA A 129 19.59 -41.45 -32.18
N THR A 130 20.13 -41.91 -31.05
CA THR A 130 21.03 -41.13 -30.20
C THR A 130 22.39 -40.93 -30.87
N GLN A 131 22.93 -41.97 -31.50
CA GLN A 131 24.16 -41.91 -32.29
C GLN A 131 24.05 -40.92 -33.45
N ALA A 132 22.91 -40.91 -34.14
CA ALA A 132 22.64 -39.95 -35.21
C ALA A 132 22.68 -38.51 -34.67
N MET A 133 22.10 -38.26 -33.49
CA MET A 133 22.16 -36.96 -32.84
C MET A 133 23.60 -36.55 -32.49
N VAL A 134 24.42 -37.46 -31.96
CA VAL A 134 25.84 -37.19 -31.66
C VAL A 134 26.60 -36.72 -32.90
N TRP A 135 26.46 -37.42 -34.04
CA TRP A 135 27.12 -37.01 -35.28
C TRP A 135 26.55 -35.73 -35.88
N ILE A 136 25.24 -35.51 -35.76
CA ILE A 136 24.60 -34.25 -36.19
C ILE A 136 25.17 -33.05 -35.43
N ILE A 137 25.44 -33.22 -34.14
CA ILE A 137 26.07 -32.19 -33.30
C ILE A 137 27.55 -32.02 -33.68
N GLU A 138 28.30 -33.11 -33.82
CA GLU A 138 29.71 -33.06 -34.24
C GLU A 138 29.88 -32.40 -35.62
N LYS A 139 28.91 -32.58 -36.52
CA LYS A 139 28.89 -31.94 -37.85
C LYS A 139 28.30 -30.53 -37.89
N GLU A 140 27.95 -29.95 -36.74
CA GLU A 140 27.44 -28.57 -36.62
C GLU A 140 26.15 -28.32 -37.43
N VAL A 141 25.36 -29.37 -37.66
CA VAL A 141 24.09 -29.26 -38.40
C VAL A 141 22.87 -29.39 -37.51
N PHE A 142 23.03 -29.42 -36.18
CA PHE A 142 21.91 -29.54 -35.23
C PHE A 142 20.81 -28.49 -35.47
N ASN A 143 19.56 -28.92 -35.36
CA ASN A 143 18.36 -28.12 -35.62
C ASN A 143 18.21 -27.54 -37.04
N THR A 144 18.92 -28.07 -38.03
CA THR A 144 18.73 -27.71 -39.45
C THR A 144 17.87 -28.73 -40.20
N SER A 145 17.45 -28.38 -41.42
CA SER A 145 16.82 -29.34 -42.35
C SER A 145 17.78 -30.48 -42.74
N ALA A 146 19.07 -30.17 -42.87
CA ALA A 146 20.12 -31.14 -43.15
C ALA A 146 20.24 -32.18 -42.01
N ALA A 147 20.15 -31.77 -40.74
CA ALA A 147 20.12 -32.70 -39.62
C ALA A 147 18.96 -33.70 -39.69
N ASN A 148 17.74 -33.23 -39.98
CA ASN A 148 16.59 -34.13 -40.08
C ASN A 148 16.76 -35.13 -41.24
N SER A 149 17.31 -34.69 -42.37
CA SER A 149 17.60 -35.56 -43.52
C SER A 149 18.67 -36.60 -43.18
N ALA A 150 19.78 -36.18 -42.57
CA ALA A 150 20.86 -37.05 -42.10
C ALA A 150 20.34 -38.07 -41.08
N ALA A 151 19.60 -37.63 -40.06
CA ALA A 151 19.00 -38.50 -39.05
C ALA A 151 18.08 -39.54 -39.67
N LYS A 152 17.25 -39.16 -40.65
CA LYS A 152 16.34 -40.08 -41.34
C LYS A 152 17.10 -41.17 -42.08
N LYS A 153 18.18 -40.82 -42.78
CA LYS A 153 19.06 -41.78 -43.47
C LYS A 153 19.75 -42.72 -42.50
N LEU A 154 20.34 -42.19 -41.43
CA LEU A 154 20.99 -42.98 -40.38
C LEU A 154 20.00 -43.93 -39.68
N CYS A 155 18.83 -43.44 -39.30
CA CYS A 155 17.76 -44.25 -38.70
C CYS A 155 17.17 -45.28 -39.66
N ALA A 156 17.27 -45.08 -40.99
CA ALA A 156 16.82 -46.07 -41.96
C ALA A 156 17.62 -47.37 -41.92
N SER A 157 18.82 -47.37 -41.32
CA SER A 157 19.65 -48.56 -41.10
C SER A 157 19.17 -49.46 -39.94
N ALA A 158 18.28 -48.95 -39.09
CA ALA A 158 17.70 -49.65 -37.95
C ALA A 158 16.73 -50.77 -38.39
N SER A 159 16.50 -51.76 -37.52
CA SER A 159 15.52 -52.82 -37.78
C SER A 159 14.09 -52.28 -37.86
N SER A 160 13.78 -51.23 -37.08
CA SER A 160 12.59 -50.39 -37.26
C SER A 160 12.98 -48.94 -37.49
N SER A 161 13.00 -48.54 -38.76
CA SER A 161 13.35 -47.16 -39.16
C SER A 161 12.42 -46.12 -38.53
N SER A 162 11.12 -46.43 -38.42
CA SER A 162 10.13 -45.53 -37.84
C SER A 162 10.31 -45.37 -36.33
N GLU A 163 10.58 -46.45 -35.59
CA GLU A 163 10.84 -46.37 -34.14
C GLU A 163 12.09 -45.52 -33.86
N SER A 164 13.18 -45.80 -34.58
CA SER A 164 14.43 -45.05 -34.45
C SER A 164 14.24 -43.57 -34.77
N TYR A 165 13.62 -43.23 -35.90
CA TYR A 165 13.45 -41.83 -36.29
C TYR A 165 12.47 -41.07 -35.38
N ASN A 166 11.41 -41.71 -34.90
CA ASN A 166 10.50 -41.11 -33.93
C ASN A 166 11.20 -40.83 -32.59
N TYR A 167 12.09 -41.73 -32.14
CA TYR A 167 12.91 -41.49 -30.96
C TYR A 167 13.86 -40.29 -31.17
N TYR A 168 14.49 -40.18 -32.34
CA TYR A 168 15.33 -39.02 -32.70
C TYR A 168 14.54 -37.71 -32.61
N LEU A 169 13.32 -37.66 -33.17
CA LEU A 169 12.47 -36.47 -33.09
C LEU A 169 12.11 -36.13 -31.64
N ALA A 170 11.73 -37.11 -30.83
CA ALA A 170 11.42 -36.91 -29.42
C ALA A 170 12.64 -36.42 -28.61
N LEU A 171 13.84 -36.96 -28.90
CA LEU A 171 15.10 -36.52 -28.31
C LEU A 171 15.39 -35.07 -28.69
N LYS A 172 15.30 -34.73 -29.98
CA LYS A 172 15.50 -33.37 -30.49
C LYS A 172 14.59 -32.37 -29.79
N GLU A 173 13.30 -32.67 -29.68
CA GLU A 173 12.32 -31.78 -29.04
C GLU A 173 12.61 -31.57 -27.54
N LYS A 174 12.98 -32.64 -26.81
CA LYS A 174 13.39 -32.53 -25.39
C LYS A 174 14.62 -31.64 -25.24
N MET A 175 15.63 -31.86 -26.08
CA MET A 175 16.85 -31.05 -26.07
C MET A 175 16.54 -29.58 -26.35
N LEU A 176 15.81 -29.27 -27.43
CA LEU A 176 15.46 -27.89 -27.78
C LEU A 176 14.69 -27.19 -26.67
N THR A 177 13.70 -27.86 -26.09
CA THR A 177 12.89 -27.34 -24.97
C THR A 177 13.78 -26.98 -23.77
N ALA A 178 14.74 -27.85 -23.44
CA ALA A 178 15.61 -27.69 -22.29
C ALA A 178 16.85 -26.82 -22.54
N LEU A 179 17.20 -26.55 -23.80
CA LEU A 179 18.26 -25.62 -24.18
C LEU A 179 17.78 -24.17 -24.17
N GLU A 180 16.54 -23.94 -24.62
CA GLU A 180 15.94 -22.60 -24.68
C GLU A 180 15.40 -22.16 -23.30
N VAL A 181 14.98 -23.11 -22.45
CA VAL A 181 14.40 -22.90 -21.11
C VAL A 181 13.56 -21.63 -21.01
N LYS A 182 12.45 -21.58 -21.76
CA LYS A 182 11.51 -20.49 -21.62
C LYS A 182 10.88 -20.49 -20.23
N ARG A 183 10.82 -19.31 -19.63
CA ARG A 183 10.13 -19.05 -18.36
C ARG A 183 8.83 -18.31 -18.64
N PRO A 184 7.83 -18.40 -17.75
CA PRO A 184 6.67 -17.54 -17.87
C PRO A 184 7.10 -16.07 -17.97
N SER A 185 6.50 -15.31 -18.88
CA SER A 185 6.98 -13.97 -19.28
C SER A 185 7.03 -12.95 -18.13
N PHE A 186 6.27 -13.18 -17.06
CA PHE A 186 6.21 -12.36 -15.84
C PHE A 186 7.17 -12.82 -14.73
N SER A 187 8.08 -13.75 -15.01
CA SER A 187 8.96 -14.38 -14.02
C SER A 187 10.42 -14.33 -14.42
N VAL A 188 11.32 -14.45 -13.44
CA VAL A 188 12.78 -14.38 -13.64
C VAL A 188 13.48 -15.61 -13.10
N SER A 189 14.73 -15.85 -13.52
CA SER A 189 15.55 -16.99 -13.07
C SER A 189 16.14 -16.82 -11.68
N ALA A 190 16.27 -15.59 -11.18
CA ALA A 190 16.89 -15.28 -9.89
C ALA A 190 15.88 -14.64 -8.94
N LYS A 191 15.71 -15.26 -7.77
CA LYS A 191 14.77 -14.81 -6.73
C LYS A 191 14.97 -13.36 -6.28
N THR A 192 16.21 -12.87 -6.29
CA THR A 192 16.56 -11.49 -5.91
C THR A 192 15.97 -10.45 -6.86
N ASN A 193 15.81 -10.80 -8.13
CA ASN A 193 15.38 -9.88 -9.20
C ASN A 193 13.87 -10.01 -9.50
N ALA A 194 13.15 -10.81 -8.70
CA ALA A 194 11.74 -11.07 -8.91
C ALA A 194 10.89 -9.82 -8.69
N GLU A 195 10.09 -9.47 -9.71
CA GLU A 195 9.10 -8.41 -9.64
C GLU A 195 8.01 -8.72 -8.62
N THR A 196 7.51 -7.68 -7.94
CA THR A 196 6.41 -7.80 -6.97
C THR A 196 5.10 -7.37 -7.59
N PHE A 197 4.15 -8.31 -7.71
CA PHE A 197 2.81 -8.05 -8.20
C PHE A 197 1.84 -7.77 -7.03
N GLU A 198 1.05 -6.71 -7.19
CA GLU A 198 0.06 -6.30 -6.20
C GLU A 198 -1.31 -6.92 -6.47
N LEU A 199 -1.86 -7.60 -5.45
CA LEU A 199 -3.22 -8.08 -5.49
C LEU A 199 -4.16 -6.97 -5.01
N LYS A 200 -5.13 -6.62 -5.85
CA LYS A 200 -6.18 -5.65 -5.57
C LYS A 200 -7.41 -6.36 -5.02
N TRP A 201 -8.18 -5.68 -4.17
CA TRP A 201 -9.45 -6.21 -3.69
C TRP A 201 -10.46 -6.29 -4.83
N SER A 202 -11.04 -7.46 -5.02
CA SER A 202 -12.14 -7.71 -5.95
C SER A 202 -13.44 -7.76 -5.16
N LYS A 203 -14.31 -6.77 -5.37
CA LYS A 203 -15.63 -6.71 -4.70
C LYS A 203 -16.51 -7.90 -5.09
N GLU A 204 -16.51 -8.24 -6.38
CA GLU A 204 -17.27 -9.35 -6.95
C GLU A 204 -16.89 -10.68 -6.29
N ASN A 205 -15.58 -10.96 -6.20
CA ASN A 205 -15.08 -12.21 -5.65
C ASN A 205 -14.81 -12.19 -4.14
N SER A 206 -14.99 -11.03 -3.48
CA SER A 206 -14.72 -10.80 -2.06
C SER A 206 -13.35 -11.33 -1.60
N ARG A 207 -12.30 -10.99 -2.37
CA ARG A 207 -10.91 -11.44 -2.14
C ARG A 207 -9.91 -10.51 -2.82
N TYR A 208 -8.65 -10.53 -2.38
CA TYR A 208 -7.53 -9.97 -3.12
C TYR A 208 -7.16 -10.89 -4.27
N GLU A 209 -7.00 -10.36 -5.49
CA GLU A 209 -6.57 -11.15 -6.64
C GLU A 209 -5.70 -10.37 -7.63
N VAL A 210 -4.88 -11.11 -8.39
CA VAL A 210 -4.14 -10.63 -9.56
C VAL A 210 -4.09 -11.76 -10.59
N THR A 211 -4.28 -11.42 -11.85
CA THR A 211 -4.16 -12.36 -12.98
C THR A 211 -3.00 -11.95 -13.86
N LEU A 212 -2.03 -12.85 -14.04
CA LEU A 212 -0.84 -12.65 -14.85
C LEU A 212 -0.94 -13.51 -16.12
N SER A 213 -0.68 -12.91 -17.28
CA SER A 213 -0.68 -13.58 -18.59
C SER A 213 0.74 -13.91 -19.03
N ASP A 214 0.98 -15.15 -19.43
CA ASP A 214 2.25 -15.66 -19.93
C ASP A 214 2.31 -15.61 -21.46
N THR A 215 3.02 -14.64 -22.00
CA THR A 215 3.20 -14.50 -23.45
C THR A 215 4.12 -15.58 -24.05
N ASN A 216 4.93 -16.25 -23.22
CA ASN A 216 5.77 -17.37 -23.65
C ASN A 216 4.99 -18.69 -23.73
N LYS A 217 3.76 -18.75 -23.21
CA LYS A 217 2.86 -19.92 -23.26
C LYS A 217 3.50 -21.21 -22.72
N VAL A 218 4.29 -21.09 -21.66
CA VAL A 218 5.01 -22.22 -21.05
C VAL A 218 4.50 -22.62 -19.68
N LEU A 219 3.41 -22.02 -19.18
CA LEU A 219 2.83 -22.35 -17.88
C LEU A 219 2.58 -23.85 -17.68
N SER A 220 2.16 -24.58 -18.71
CA SER A 220 1.94 -26.03 -18.63
C SER A 220 3.20 -26.80 -18.22
N ASN A 221 4.39 -26.23 -18.39
CA ASN A 221 5.67 -26.80 -18.00
C ASN A 221 6.12 -26.43 -16.58
N TYR A 222 5.30 -25.73 -15.79
CA TYR A 222 5.65 -25.31 -14.43
C TYR A 222 4.57 -25.66 -13.40
N THR A 223 5.02 -26.11 -12.22
CA THR A 223 4.22 -26.19 -10.99
C THR A 223 4.45 -24.94 -10.13
N VAL A 224 3.42 -24.44 -9.45
CA VAL A 224 3.48 -23.19 -8.68
C VAL A 224 3.41 -23.50 -7.19
N SER A 225 4.29 -22.88 -6.40
CA SER A 225 4.30 -22.94 -4.94
C SER A 225 4.33 -21.53 -4.37
N VAL A 226 3.42 -21.24 -3.44
CA VAL A 226 3.30 -19.97 -2.72
C VAL A 226 2.51 -20.17 -1.42
N ASP A 227 2.96 -19.54 -0.33
CA ASP A 227 2.30 -19.61 0.97
C ASP A 227 1.29 -18.47 1.15
N GLY A 228 0.12 -18.78 1.72
CA GLY A 228 -0.91 -17.78 2.04
C GLY A 228 -1.82 -17.36 0.87
N TYR A 229 -1.57 -17.90 -0.33
CA TYR A 229 -2.38 -17.67 -1.53
C TYR A 229 -2.92 -18.97 -2.09
N LYS A 230 -4.04 -18.86 -2.80
CA LYS A 230 -4.53 -19.88 -3.72
C LYS A 230 -4.16 -19.49 -5.14
N VAL A 231 -4.01 -20.49 -5.99
CA VAL A 231 -3.64 -20.31 -7.40
C VAL A 231 -4.66 -21.04 -8.27
N SER A 232 -5.17 -20.36 -9.29
CA SER A 232 -5.94 -20.97 -10.38
C SER A 232 -5.23 -20.75 -11.71
N ARG A 233 -5.34 -21.71 -12.62
CA ARG A 233 -4.72 -21.69 -13.95
C ARG A 233 -5.78 -21.78 -15.03
N SER A 234 -5.62 -21.00 -16.09
CA SER A 234 -6.42 -21.05 -17.33
C SER A 234 -5.48 -20.85 -18.50
N GLU A 235 -5.32 -21.82 -19.40
CA GLU A 235 -4.37 -21.84 -20.53
C GLU A 235 -3.04 -21.09 -20.30
N ASP A 236 -2.98 -19.81 -20.65
CA ASP A 236 -1.83 -18.91 -20.59
C ASP A 236 -1.84 -17.93 -19.40
N LYS A 237 -2.71 -18.13 -18.42
CA LYS A 237 -2.90 -17.26 -17.25
C LYS A 237 -2.76 -17.99 -15.92
N LEU A 238 -2.17 -17.28 -14.96
CA LEU A 238 -2.23 -17.62 -13.53
C LEU A 238 -2.96 -16.53 -12.77
N THR A 239 -3.97 -16.92 -11.99
CA THR A 239 -4.62 -16.03 -11.03
C THR A 239 -4.21 -16.43 -9.62
N PHE A 240 -3.60 -15.48 -8.90
CA PHE A 240 -3.26 -15.62 -7.49
C PHE A 240 -4.31 -14.89 -6.67
N TYR A 241 -4.80 -15.50 -5.59
CA TYR A 241 -5.83 -14.87 -4.78
C TYR A 241 -5.80 -15.30 -3.30
N THR A 242 -6.28 -14.41 -2.42
CA THR A 242 -6.41 -14.67 -0.98
C THR A 242 -7.50 -13.80 -0.37
N LYS A 243 -8.16 -14.28 0.69
CA LYS A 243 -9.13 -13.46 1.47
C LYS A 243 -8.44 -12.67 2.59
N ASN A 244 -7.23 -13.05 2.94
CA ASN A 244 -6.52 -12.48 4.06
C ASN A 244 -5.66 -11.30 3.60
N THR A 245 -5.55 -10.29 4.45
CA THR A 245 -4.48 -9.29 4.30
C THR A 245 -3.17 -9.93 4.72
N LEU A 246 -2.14 -9.86 3.87
CA LEU A 246 -0.82 -10.39 4.15
C LEU A 246 0.19 -9.24 4.29
N THR A 247 1.01 -9.30 5.33
CA THR A 247 2.03 -8.29 5.60
C THR A 247 3.30 -8.58 4.80
N GLY A 248 3.85 -7.57 4.14
CA GLY A 248 5.10 -7.71 3.37
C GLY A 248 4.92 -8.38 2.01
N THR A 249 6.00 -8.95 1.49
CA THR A 249 6.04 -9.64 0.20
C THR A 249 6.20 -11.14 0.40
N SER A 250 5.46 -11.95 -0.37
CA SER A 250 5.58 -13.40 -0.41
C SER A 250 6.27 -13.85 -1.69
N ASP A 251 7.22 -14.77 -1.57
CA ASP A 251 7.91 -15.33 -2.72
C ASP A 251 7.05 -16.42 -3.38
N VAL A 252 7.03 -16.41 -4.71
CA VAL A 252 6.41 -17.45 -5.52
C VAL A 252 7.51 -18.19 -6.27
N THR A 253 7.51 -19.52 -6.14
CA THR A 253 8.43 -20.39 -6.87
C THR A 253 7.66 -21.19 -7.90
N LEU A 254 8.06 -21.07 -9.15
CA LEU A 254 7.60 -21.90 -10.26
C LEU A 254 8.71 -22.91 -10.58
N THR A 255 8.46 -24.19 -10.32
CA THR A 255 9.40 -25.28 -10.61
C THR A 255 9.05 -25.91 -11.93
N ALA A 256 10.02 -26.00 -12.85
CA ALA A 256 9.82 -26.66 -14.12
C ALA A 256 9.54 -28.16 -13.93
N ARG A 257 8.73 -28.72 -14.82
CA ARG A 257 8.39 -30.15 -14.87
C ARG A 257 8.56 -30.68 -16.29
N ASN A 258 8.05 -31.89 -16.56
CA ASN A 258 8.12 -32.54 -17.88
C ASN A 258 9.56 -32.77 -18.37
N GLY A 259 10.49 -33.01 -17.44
CA GLY A 259 11.89 -33.28 -17.75
C GLY A 259 12.70 -32.05 -18.16
N ILE A 260 12.16 -30.83 -18.08
CA ILE A 260 12.94 -29.61 -18.30
C ILE A 260 13.92 -29.42 -17.14
N VAL A 261 15.20 -29.55 -17.45
CA VAL A 261 16.30 -29.38 -16.49
C VAL A 261 17.39 -28.50 -17.06
N LYS A 262 18.25 -28.00 -16.19
CA LYS A 262 19.53 -27.41 -16.57
C LYS A 262 20.59 -28.48 -16.40
N VAL A 263 21.22 -28.93 -17.48
CA VAL A 263 22.33 -29.88 -17.39
C VAL A 263 23.54 -29.15 -16.80
N THR A 264 24.22 -29.79 -15.83
CA THR A 264 25.33 -29.21 -15.06
C THR A 264 26.57 -30.10 -14.98
N GLY A 265 26.44 -31.40 -15.30
CA GLY A 265 27.58 -32.32 -15.40
C GLY A 265 28.31 -32.23 -16.75
N ASN A 266 29.48 -32.87 -16.82
CA ASN A 266 30.25 -33.01 -18.06
C ASN A 266 30.08 -34.43 -18.64
N CYS A 267 30.18 -34.56 -19.96
CA CYS A 267 30.32 -35.86 -20.60
C CYS A 267 31.72 -36.45 -20.39
N VAL A 268 31.82 -37.77 -20.47
CA VAL A 268 33.11 -38.48 -20.52
C VAL A 268 33.45 -38.81 -21.96
N PHE A 269 34.64 -38.43 -22.38
CA PHE A 269 35.19 -38.71 -23.70
C PHE A 269 36.24 -39.81 -23.62
N TRP A 270 36.26 -40.70 -24.60
CA TRP A 270 37.14 -41.86 -24.64
C TRP A 270 37.97 -41.85 -25.92
N SER A 271 39.28 -42.05 -25.77
CA SER A 271 40.22 -42.10 -26.91
C SER A 271 41.21 -43.25 -26.74
N LEU A 272 41.94 -43.60 -27.80
CA LEU A 272 43.05 -44.54 -27.69
C LEU A 272 44.21 -43.89 -26.90
N PRO A 273 44.97 -44.67 -26.11
CA PRO A 273 46.18 -44.20 -25.44
C PRO A 273 47.12 -43.48 -26.41
N GLY A 274 47.54 -42.25 -26.07
CA GLY A 274 48.43 -41.43 -26.90
C GLY A 274 47.75 -40.69 -28.06
N GLY A 275 46.45 -40.88 -28.26
CA GLY A 275 45.70 -40.27 -29.36
C GLY A 275 46.03 -40.89 -30.73
N ASN A 276 45.01 -41.11 -31.57
CA ASN A 276 45.22 -41.59 -32.93
C ASN A 276 44.16 -41.02 -33.86
N SER A 277 44.59 -40.22 -34.84
CA SER A 277 43.68 -39.54 -35.78
C SER A 277 42.87 -40.49 -36.67
N ARG A 278 43.29 -41.75 -36.82
CA ARG A 278 42.60 -42.78 -37.64
C ARG A 278 41.37 -43.39 -36.94
N TYR A 279 41.33 -43.40 -35.61
CA TYR A 279 40.25 -44.01 -34.85
C TYR A 279 39.31 -42.95 -34.28
N GLN A 280 38.04 -43.32 -34.12
CA GLN A 280 37.05 -42.44 -33.52
C GLN A 280 37.22 -42.35 -32.01
N GLU A 281 36.93 -41.17 -31.48
CA GLU A 281 36.63 -41.02 -30.06
C GLU A 281 35.21 -41.49 -29.76
N PHE A 282 34.95 -41.77 -28.48
CA PHE A 282 33.60 -42.03 -27.99
C PHE A 282 33.19 -41.02 -26.93
N ILE A 283 31.89 -40.81 -26.78
CA ILE A 283 31.28 -40.03 -25.71
C ILE A 283 30.32 -40.92 -24.93
N SER A 284 30.27 -40.76 -23.62
CA SER A 284 29.43 -41.57 -22.73
C SER A 284 29.00 -40.77 -21.49
N THR A 285 28.34 -41.45 -20.55
CA THR A 285 27.85 -40.94 -19.26
C THR A 285 26.60 -40.07 -19.38
N VAL A 286 25.67 -40.18 -18.43
CA VAL A 286 24.54 -39.27 -18.28
C VAL A 286 24.98 -38.12 -17.37
N PRO A 287 25.11 -36.88 -17.86
CA PRO A 287 25.53 -35.76 -17.02
C PRO A 287 24.53 -35.45 -15.90
N ASP A 288 25.01 -34.86 -14.81
CA ASP A 288 24.13 -34.35 -13.75
C ASP A 288 23.23 -33.22 -14.23
N SER A 289 22.11 -33.01 -13.54
CA SER A 289 21.18 -31.92 -13.84
C SER A 289 20.59 -31.27 -12.59
N GLU A 290 20.14 -30.03 -12.77
CA GLU A 290 19.45 -29.26 -11.77
C GLU A 290 18.04 -28.87 -12.22
N SER A 291 17.16 -28.71 -11.24
CA SER A 291 15.82 -28.17 -11.47
C SER A 291 15.86 -26.74 -11.97
N VAL A 292 14.97 -26.44 -12.90
CA VAL A 292 14.79 -25.11 -13.45
C VAL A 292 13.71 -24.36 -12.66
N PHE A 293 14.05 -23.20 -12.11
CA PHE A 293 13.12 -22.38 -11.31
C PHE A 293 12.85 -21.02 -11.93
N ALA A 294 11.61 -20.57 -11.84
CA ALA A 294 11.23 -19.19 -12.13
C ALA A 294 10.57 -18.54 -10.91
N TYR A 295 10.78 -17.25 -10.73
CA TYR A 295 10.42 -16.53 -9.51
C TYR A 295 9.62 -15.26 -9.83
N LEU A 296 8.65 -14.98 -8.97
CA LEU A 296 7.94 -13.70 -8.86
C LEU A 296 7.61 -13.47 -7.37
N LYS A 297 7.18 -12.27 -7.01
CA LYS A 297 6.73 -11.93 -5.66
C LYS A 297 5.30 -11.41 -5.68
N LEU A 298 4.58 -11.64 -4.60
CA LEU A 298 3.22 -11.13 -4.41
C LEU A 298 3.13 -10.30 -3.15
N LYS A 299 2.27 -9.29 -3.14
CA LYS A 299 1.80 -8.64 -1.92
C LYS A 299 0.34 -8.25 -2.06
N THR A 300 -0.41 -8.29 -0.97
CA THR A 300 -1.74 -7.66 -0.94
C THR A 300 -1.57 -6.15 -0.84
N ASN A 301 -2.41 -5.38 -1.52
CA ASN A 301 -2.49 -3.92 -1.35
C ASN A 301 -3.80 -3.55 -0.63
N PRO A 302 -3.87 -3.75 0.71
CA PRO A 302 -5.08 -3.53 1.48
C PRO A 302 -5.28 -2.03 1.73
N ILE A 303 -5.86 -1.32 0.77
CA ILE A 303 -6.17 0.11 0.89
C ILE A 303 -7.67 0.37 0.97
N GLY A 304 -8.06 1.47 1.62
CA GLY A 304 -9.41 2.01 1.65
C GLY A 304 -9.38 3.52 1.85
N TYR A 305 -10.52 4.11 2.20
CA TYR A 305 -10.67 5.57 2.30
C TYR A 305 -11.45 5.98 3.57
N GLY A 306 -11.08 7.14 4.11
CA GLY A 306 -11.88 7.86 5.08
C GLY A 306 -12.63 9.02 4.44
N GLU A 307 -13.85 9.28 4.90
CA GLU A 307 -14.63 10.44 4.50
C GLU A 307 -15.18 11.14 5.74
N ILE A 308 -15.21 12.47 5.70
CA ILE A 308 -15.74 13.33 6.74
C ILE A 308 -16.94 14.07 6.16
N VAL A 309 -18.07 14.01 6.86
CA VAL A 309 -19.26 14.82 6.62
C VAL A 309 -19.43 15.75 7.80
N LYS A 310 -19.15 17.04 7.59
CA LYS A 310 -19.17 18.05 8.64
C LYS A 310 -20.50 18.80 8.65
N LYS A 311 -21.12 18.89 9.83
CA LYS A 311 -22.43 19.55 10.01
C LYS A 311 -22.46 20.52 11.18
N ASP A 312 -23.42 21.45 11.15
CA ASP A 312 -23.81 22.26 12.29
C ASP A 312 -24.58 21.41 13.31
N SER A 313 -24.26 21.57 14.59
CA SER A 313 -24.89 20.77 15.66
C SER A 313 -26.36 21.09 15.88
N SER A 314 -26.79 22.31 15.54
CA SER A 314 -28.11 22.86 15.83
C SER A 314 -29.07 22.72 14.65
N THR A 315 -28.60 22.97 13.43
CA THR A 315 -29.43 22.95 12.21
C THR A 315 -29.25 21.67 11.40
N GLY A 316 -28.13 20.96 11.56
CA GLY A 316 -27.78 19.80 10.72
C GLY A 316 -27.30 20.17 9.32
N ASN A 317 -27.19 21.46 8.99
CA ASN A 317 -26.66 21.94 7.72
C ASN A 317 -25.18 21.56 7.58
N VAL A 318 -24.73 21.33 6.35
CA VAL A 318 -23.34 20.99 6.06
C VAL A 318 -22.42 22.20 6.18
N LEU A 319 -21.15 21.98 6.58
CA LEU A 319 -20.19 23.06 6.83
C LEU A 319 -18.87 22.86 6.08
N GLY A 320 -18.53 23.84 5.25
CA GLY A 320 -17.25 23.92 4.55
C GLY A 320 -16.16 24.66 5.34
N GLY A 321 -14.90 24.35 5.02
CA GLY A 321 -13.72 25.03 5.57
C GLY A 321 -13.21 24.50 6.91
N ALA A 322 -13.78 23.42 7.45
CA ALA A 322 -13.20 22.73 8.61
C ALA A 322 -11.96 21.95 8.17
N VAL A 323 -10.90 21.97 8.99
CA VAL A 323 -9.66 21.20 8.73
C VAL A 323 -9.53 20.10 9.77
N TYR A 324 -9.41 18.87 9.31
CA TYR A 324 -9.21 17.67 10.12
C TYR A 324 -7.86 17.04 9.84
N GLY A 325 -7.26 16.44 10.87
CA GLY A 325 -6.13 15.52 10.71
C GLY A 325 -6.59 14.08 10.86
N ILE A 326 -6.07 13.20 10.01
CA ILE A 326 -6.08 11.75 10.21
C ILE A 326 -4.73 11.35 10.83
N TYR A 327 -4.75 10.56 11.89
CA TYR A 327 -3.58 10.19 12.69
C TYR A 327 -3.48 8.67 12.85
N LYS A 328 -2.24 8.16 12.94
CA LYS A 328 -2.00 6.72 13.20
C LYS A 328 -2.23 6.34 14.66
N ASP A 329 -2.03 7.28 15.57
CA ASP A 329 -2.08 7.06 17.02
C ASP A 329 -3.22 7.81 17.69
N LYS A 330 -3.72 7.24 18.79
CA LYS A 330 -4.84 7.80 19.57
C LYS A 330 -4.50 9.16 20.19
N GLY A 331 -3.21 9.45 20.43
CA GLY A 331 -2.73 10.72 20.95
C GLY A 331 -2.76 11.85 19.91
N CYS A 332 -3.04 11.54 18.65
CA CYS A 332 -3.01 12.47 17.52
C CYS A 332 -1.65 13.18 17.36
N THR A 333 -0.55 12.42 17.46
CA THR A 333 0.82 12.93 17.32
C THR A 333 1.44 12.64 15.96
N SER A 334 1.05 11.54 15.32
CA SER A 334 1.56 11.06 14.03
C SER A 334 0.54 11.29 12.92
N VAL A 335 0.58 12.46 12.29
CA VAL A 335 -0.34 12.81 11.20
C VAL A 335 -0.06 11.96 9.95
N VAL A 336 -1.14 11.47 9.33
CA VAL A 336 -1.12 10.76 8.04
C VAL A 336 -1.49 11.72 6.93
N GLU A 337 -2.57 12.46 7.12
CA GLU A 337 -3.13 13.36 6.12
C GLU A 337 -3.94 14.48 6.81
N LYS A 338 -4.05 15.64 6.17
CA LYS A 338 -4.96 16.71 6.57
C LYS A 338 -6.01 16.91 5.50
N LEU A 339 -7.27 17.00 5.90
CA LEU A 339 -8.43 17.14 5.04
C LEU A 339 -9.14 18.45 5.33
N THR A 340 -9.59 19.13 4.28
CA THR A 340 -10.43 20.34 4.41
C THR A 340 -11.79 20.06 3.81
N THR A 341 -12.86 20.35 4.53
CA THR A 341 -14.23 20.15 4.02
C THR A 341 -14.56 21.16 2.93
N ASP A 342 -15.13 20.67 1.84
CA ASP A 342 -15.62 21.48 0.73
C ASP A 342 -16.89 22.26 1.09
N GLN A 343 -17.43 23.05 0.16
CA GLN A 343 -18.65 23.83 0.38
C GLN A 343 -19.89 22.97 0.65
N LYS A 344 -19.86 21.68 0.31
CA LYS A 344 -20.91 20.70 0.59
C LYS A 344 -20.68 19.96 1.91
N GLY A 345 -19.62 20.31 2.65
CA GLY A 345 -19.25 19.73 3.94
C GLY A 345 -18.55 18.38 3.86
N TYR A 346 -18.05 17.97 2.69
CA TYR A 346 -17.38 16.69 2.48
C TYR A 346 -15.86 16.86 2.42
N ALA A 347 -15.13 15.92 3.00
CA ALA A 347 -13.69 15.76 2.76
C ALA A 347 -13.35 14.27 2.69
N LYS A 348 -12.61 13.85 1.66
CA LYS A 348 -12.23 12.45 1.45
C LYS A 348 -10.71 12.31 1.45
N SER A 349 -10.20 11.26 2.12
CA SER A 349 -8.77 10.97 2.17
C SER A 349 -8.23 10.45 0.84
N SER A 350 -6.92 10.54 0.70
CA SER A 350 -6.14 9.70 -0.21
C SER A 350 -6.21 8.21 0.21
N HIS A 351 -5.45 7.35 -0.46
CA HIS A 351 -5.39 5.92 -0.15
C HIS A 351 -4.80 5.71 1.26
N LEU A 352 -5.57 5.05 2.12
CA LEU A 352 -5.13 4.66 3.46
C LEU A 352 -4.97 3.15 3.50
N ASN A 353 -3.87 2.67 4.09
CA ASN A 353 -3.75 1.24 4.40
C ASN A 353 -4.87 0.84 5.36
N VAL A 354 -5.45 -0.35 5.19
CA VAL A 354 -6.44 -0.94 6.09
C VAL A 354 -5.92 -0.93 7.52
N GLY A 355 -6.78 -0.54 8.45
CA GLY A 355 -6.44 -0.41 9.85
C GLY A 355 -7.26 0.65 10.56
N THR A 356 -6.89 0.93 11.80
CA THR A 356 -7.54 1.93 12.64
C THR A 356 -6.73 3.21 12.66
N TYR A 357 -7.41 4.32 12.38
CA TYR A 357 -6.90 5.67 12.45
C TYR A 357 -7.74 6.51 13.41
N TYR A 358 -7.24 7.69 13.74
CA TYR A 358 -7.90 8.65 14.59
C TYR A 358 -8.08 9.97 13.86
N VAL A 359 -9.24 10.59 13.99
CA VAL A 359 -9.60 11.81 13.27
C VAL A 359 -9.89 12.91 14.29
N LYS A 360 -9.19 14.04 14.19
CA LYS A 360 -9.33 15.18 15.10
C LYS A 360 -9.41 16.49 14.33
N GLU A 361 -10.31 17.36 14.74
CA GLU A 361 -10.41 18.70 14.17
C GLU A 361 -9.20 19.55 14.57
N ILE A 362 -8.61 20.23 13.60
CA ILE A 362 -7.46 21.12 13.75
C ILE A 362 -7.92 22.58 13.67
N LYS A 363 -8.90 22.85 12.81
CA LYS A 363 -9.47 24.18 12.60
C LYS A 363 -10.97 24.06 12.34
N ALA A 364 -11.77 24.74 13.15
CA ALA A 364 -13.21 24.84 12.93
C ALA A 364 -13.53 25.81 11.77
N PRO A 365 -14.72 25.69 11.16
CA PRO A 365 -15.23 26.71 10.25
C PRO A 365 -15.34 28.09 10.92
N ALA A 366 -15.42 29.15 10.12
CA ALA A 366 -15.61 30.50 10.65
C ALA A 366 -16.89 30.60 11.49
N ASN A 367 -16.84 31.31 12.62
CA ASN A 367 -17.92 31.44 13.61
C ASN A 367 -18.23 30.19 14.46
N TYR A 368 -17.43 29.11 14.34
CA TYR A 368 -17.57 27.91 15.15
C TYR A 368 -16.49 27.79 16.24
N VAL A 369 -16.80 26.98 17.24
CA VAL A 369 -15.88 26.58 18.31
C VAL A 369 -15.20 25.27 17.90
N LEU A 370 -13.89 25.18 18.08
CA LEU A 370 -13.08 24.01 17.77
C LEU A 370 -13.47 22.82 18.65
N SER A 371 -13.79 21.69 18.02
CA SER A 371 -14.04 20.44 18.73
C SER A 371 -12.74 19.77 19.19
N SER A 372 -12.67 19.40 20.46
CA SER A 372 -11.57 18.58 21.00
C SER A 372 -11.78 17.07 20.82
N THR A 373 -12.93 16.67 20.25
CA THR A 373 -13.33 15.25 20.11
C THR A 373 -12.41 14.52 19.14
N VAL A 374 -11.95 13.34 19.53
CA VAL A 374 -11.20 12.41 18.67
C VAL A 374 -12.12 11.27 18.25
N TYR A 375 -12.26 11.09 16.94
CA TYR A 375 -13.07 10.03 16.35
C TYR A 375 -12.18 8.86 15.92
N THR A 376 -12.70 7.64 15.99
CA THR A 376 -12.03 6.44 15.47
C THR A 376 -12.49 6.19 14.04
N LEU A 377 -11.57 5.97 13.11
CA LEU A 377 -11.82 5.65 11.72
C LEU A 377 -11.22 4.27 11.40
N THR A 378 -12.08 3.27 11.20
CA THR A 378 -11.63 1.92 10.80
C THR A 378 -11.70 1.79 9.28
N VAL A 379 -10.56 1.87 8.61
CA VAL A 379 -10.43 1.72 7.16
C VAL A 379 -10.47 0.26 6.79
N LYS A 380 -11.36 -0.10 5.85
CA LYS A 380 -11.52 -1.44 5.29
C LYS A 380 -11.14 -1.45 3.81
N ALA A 381 -10.84 -2.63 3.29
CA ALA A 381 -10.34 -2.80 1.94
C ALA A 381 -11.37 -2.34 0.90
N ASP A 382 -10.98 -1.41 0.03
CA ASP A 382 -11.76 -0.84 -1.07
C ASP A 382 -13.14 -0.29 -0.67
N GLU A 383 -13.24 0.13 0.60
CA GLU A 383 -14.42 0.76 1.19
C GLU A 383 -14.11 2.22 1.55
N VAL A 384 -15.16 3.04 1.53
CA VAL A 384 -15.16 4.40 2.09
C VAL A 384 -15.85 4.33 3.44
N THR A 385 -15.12 4.66 4.51
CA THR A 385 -15.70 4.78 5.86
C THR A 385 -16.01 6.24 6.16
N THR A 386 -17.29 6.56 6.29
CA THR A 386 -17.76 7.94 6.50
C THR A 386 -17.98 8.26 7.98
N LEU A 387 -17.40 9.35 8.46
CA LEU A 387 -17.64 9.94 9.77
C LEU A 387 -18.50 11.19 9.64
N THR A 388 -19.65 11.21 10.31
CA THR A 388 -20.45 12.44 10.47
C THR A 388 -20.05 13.14 11.76
N VAL A 389 -19.51 14.35 11.65
CA VAL A 389 -18.98 15.15 12.77
C VAL A 389 -19.67 16.51 12.83
N LYS A 390 -19.77 17.10 14.02
CA LYS A 390 -20.59 18.30 14.27
C LYS A 390 -19.85 19.34 15.09
N ASP A 391 -20.03 20.63 14.75
CA ASP A 391 -19.58 21.75 15.62
C ASP A 391 -20.74 22.60 16.08
N LYS A 392 -20.49 23.28 17.20
CA LYS A 392 -21.36 24.30 17.76
C LYS A 392 -20.89 25.68 17.29
N GLY A 393 -21.82 26.49 16.78
CA GLY A 393 -21.57 27.90 16.54
C GLY A 393 -21.20 28.61 17.84
N GLN A 394 -20.22 29.52 17.80
CA GLN A 394 -19.83 30.33 18.95
C GLN A 394 -21.01 31.20 19.39
N LYS A 395 -21.29 31.23 20.70
CA LYS A 395 -22.39 32.02 21.27
C LYS A 395 -21.87 33.29 21.92
N GLY A 396 -22.81 34.17 22.23
CA GLY A 396 -22.59 35.48 22.83
C GLY A 396 -23.10 35.57 24.27
N ARG A 397 -22.50 36.47 25.03
CA ARG A 397 -23.02 36.98 26.30
C ARG A 397 -23.05 38.50 26.24
N LEU A 398 -24.17 39.09 26.64
CA LEU A 398 -24.37 40.53 26.73
C LEU A 398 -24.62 40.91 28.18
N THR A 399 -23.69 41.68 28.77
CA THR A 399 -23.88 42.27 30.09
C THR A 399 -24.28 43.73 29.99
N ILE A 400 -25.38 44.09 30.62
CA ILE A 400 -25.89 45.46 30.68
C ILE A 400 -25.62 46.00 32.08
N TYR A 401 -24.89 47.11 32.16
CA TYR A 401 -24.65 47.83 33.41
C TYR A 401 -25.54 49.05 33.51
N LYS A 402 -26.22 49.21 34.64
CA LYS A 402 -27.00 50.40 34.95
C LYS A 402 -26.27 51.26 35.97
N LYS A 403 -26.03 52.52 35.60
CA LYS A 403 -25.36 53.51 36.46
C LYS A 403 -26.19 54.77 36.68
N GLY A 404 -25.84 55.56 37.68
CA GLY A 404 -26.40 56.89 37.91
C GLY A 404 -25.82 57.56 39.14
N GLN A 405 -26.28 58.78 39.42
CA GLN A 405 -25.83 59.56 40.58
C GLN A 405 -26.41 59.01 41.88
N VAL A 406 -25.56 58.37 42.68
CA VAL A 406 -25.88 57.83 44.00
C VAL A 406 -25.42 58.82 45.07
N LEU A 407 -26.28 59.11 46.05
CA LEU A 407 -25.92 60.02 47.15
C LEU A 407 -24.83 59.37 48.02
N THR A 408 -23.71 60.05 48.21
CA THR A 408 -22.58 59.56 49.02
C THR A 408 -22.36 60.37 50.29
N GLY A 409 -22.86 61.61 50.35
CA GLY A 409 -22.70 62.45 51.54
C GLY A 409 -23.41 63.80 51.45
N TRP A 410 -23.24 64.60 52.50
CA TRP A 410 -23.71 65.98 52.62
C TRP A 410 -22.64 66.76 53.38
N ASP A 411 -22.18 67.89 52.83
CA ASP A 411 -21.08 68.68 53.40
C ASP A 411 -21.54 69.86 54.28
N GLY A 412 -22.84 69.96 54.55
CA GLY A 412 -23.45 71.11 55.24
C GLY A 412 -24.14 72.10 54.31
N MET A 413 -23.82 72.09 53.01
CA MET A 413 -24.37 73.01 52.02
C MET A 413 -24.86 72.32 50.73
N ASN A 414 -24.21 71.21 50.33
CA ASN A 414 -24.48 70.49 49.09
C ASN A 414 -24.52 68.96 49.29
N PHE A 415 -25.42 68.31 48.53
CA PHE A 415 -25.42 66.86 48.43
C PHE A 415 -24.27 66.39 47.54
N MET A 416 -23.47 65.47 48.06
CA MET A 416 -22.40 64.82 47.32
C MET A 416 -22.94 63.58 46.60
N TYR A 417 -22.64 63.48 45.32
CA TYR A 417 -23.07 62.36 44.48
C TYR A 417 -21.88 61.77 43.74
N GLU A 418 -21.87 60.45 43.63
CA GLU A 418 -20.94 59.71 42.78
C GLU A 418 -21.69 58.85 41.78
N THR A 419 -21.00 58.42 40.73
CA THR A 419 -21.58 57.46 39.79
C THR A 419 -21.51 56.07 40.41
N GLY A 420 -22.67 55.53 40.78
CA GLY A 420 -22.82 54.19 41.31
C GLY A 420 -23.68 53.30 40.43
N ASN A 421 -23.70 52.01 40.76
CA ASN A 421 -24.53 51.00 40.12
C ASN A 421 -25.98 51.06 40.64
N LEU A 422 -26.96 50.84 39.76
CA LEU A 422 -28.37 50.94 40.13
C LEU A 422 -29.11 49.61 39.88
N PRO A 423 -29.59 48.92 40.93
CA PRO A 423 -30.50 47.78 40.78
C PRO A 423 -31.89 48.19 40.32
N GLY A 424 -32.64 47.21 39.80
CA GLY A 424 -34.07 47.34 39.55
C GLY A 424 -34.46 48.07 38.25
N ALA A 425 -33.49 48.52 37.45
CA ALA A 425 -33.77 48.98 36.08
C ALA A 425 -34.21 47.80 35.22
N GLU A 426 -35.18 48.03 34.34
CA GLU A 426 -35.68 47.03 33.40
C GLU A 426 -35.30 47.38 31.96
N PHE A 427 -34.81 46.39 31.23
CA PHE A 427 -34.36 46.52 29.85
C PHE A 427 -35.08 45.55 28.91
N ARG A 428 -35.25 45.99 27.67
CA ARG A 428 -35.62 45.17 26.52
C ARG A 428 -34.42 45.06 25.58
N VAL A 429 -34.18 43.87 25.05
CA VAL A 429 -33.15 43.62 24.03
C VAL A 429 -33.83 43.18 22.74
N THR A 430 -33.54 43.87 21.65
CA THR A 430 -34.00 43.52 20.29
C THR A 430 -32.80 43.25 19.38
N ALA A 431 -33.05 42.61 18.23
CA ALA A 431 -32.06 42.47 17.18
C ALA A 431 -31.79 43.85 16.55
N GLY A 432 -30.56 44.38 16.68
CA GLY A 432 -30.17 45.67 16.09
C GLY A 432 -30.01 45.60 14.57
N GLU A 433 -29.66 44.41 14.06
CA GLU A 433 -29.59 44.06 12.64
C GLU A 433 -30.19 42.65 12.44
N ASN A 434 -30.23 42.16 11.19
CA ASN A 434 -30.53 40.74 10.96
C ASN A 434 -29.42 39.87 11.60
N ILE A 435 -29.83 38.93 12.45
CA ILE A 435 -28.92 38.04 13.17
C ILE A 435 -29.03 36.63 12.56
N TYR A 436 -27.88 36.04 12.26
CA TYR A 436 -27.75 34.73 11.65
C TYR A 436 -27.09 33.77 12.63
N ARG A 437 -27.41 32.48 12.53
CA ARG A 437 -26.61 31.42 13.14
C ARG A 437 -25.27 31.33 12.42
N ALA A 438 -24.32 30.61 13.02
CA ALA A 438 -22.99 30.42 12.46
C ALA A 438 -22.98 29.80 11.05
N ASP A 439 -23.99 28.97 10.71
CA ASP A 439 -24.17 28.37 9.38
C ASP A 439 -24.76 29.32 8.33
N GLY A 440 -25.04 30.57 8.69
CA GLY A 440 -25.66 31.57 7.82
C GLY A 440 -27.18 31.51 7.76
N THR A 441 -27.85 30.62 8.50
CA THR A 441 -29.31 30.63 8.59
C THR A 441 -29.80 31.81 9.44
N LYS A 442 -30.77 32.57 8.92
CA LYS A 442 -31.34 33.71 9.67
C LYS A 442 -32.05 33.20 10.93
N LYS A 443 -31.72 33.78 12.08
CA LYS A 443 -32.35 33.47 13.38
C LYS A 443 -33.32 34.55 13.81
N TYR A 444 -32.92 35.81 13.73
CA TYR A 444 -33.75 36.97 14.09
C TYR A 444 -33.71 38.01 12.97
N PRO A 445 -34.86 38.50 12.47
CA PRO A 445 -34.88 39.71 11.67
C PRO A 445 -34.58 40.95 12.53
N LYS A 446 -34.11 42.03 11.91
CA LYS A 446 -33.91 43.32 12.59
C LYS A 446 -35.20 43.77 13.29
N GLY A 447 -35.07 44.23 14.53
CA GLY A 447 -36.16 44.68 15.39
C GLY A 447 -36.85 43.58 16.19
N ASP A 448 -36.56 42.30 15.93
CA ASP A 448 -37.20 41.20 16.65
C ASP A 448 -36.81 41.20 18.14
N ILE A 449 -37.74 40.83 19.01
CA ILE A 449 -37.52 40.87 20.45
C ILE A 449 -36.76 39.62 20.89
N VAL A 450 -35.55 39.82 21.39
CA VAL A 450 -34.67 38.74 21.88
C VAL A 450 -34.90 38.50 23.37
N ALA A 451 -35.07 39.57 24.15
CA ALA A 451 -35.47 39.50 25.55
C ALA A 451 -36.43 40.64 25.88
N LYS A 452 -37.62 40.30 26.40
CA LYS A 452 -38.69 41.29 26.68
C LYS A 452 -38.44 42.12 27.93
N ARG A 453 -37.85 41.50 28.96
CA ARG A 453 -37.66 42.11 30.29
C ARG A 453 -36.45 41.50 30.99
N LEU A 454 -35.42 42.30 31.18
CA LEU A 454 -34.22 41.99 31.96
C LEU A 454 -34.12 42.98 33.09
N VAL A 455 -33.96 42.51 34.33
CA VAL A 455 -33.90 43.37 35.52
C VAL A 455 -32.48 43.35 36.09
N THR A 456 -31.93 44.53 36.35
CA THR A 456 -30.61 44.65 36.98
C THR A 456 -30.63 44.18 38.43
N GLY A 457 -29.66 43.33 38.78
CA GLY A 457 -29.43 42.84 40.13
C GLY A 457 -28.83 43.89 41.05
N VAL A 458 -28.53 43.48 42.28
CA VAL A 458 -27.98 44.33 43.35
C VAL A 458 -26.66 45.03 42.98
N ASP A 459 -25.88 44.42 42.10
CA ASP A 459 -24.64 44.96 41.55
C ASP A 459 -24.88 45.96 40.39
N GLY A 460 -26.15 46.24 40.07
CA GLY A 460 -26.60 47.06 38.95
C GLY A 460 -26.31 46.46 37.58
N SER A 461 -26.15 45.14 37.46
CA SER A 461 -25.92 44.46 36.19
C SER A 461 -26.98 43.39 35.88
N VAL A 462 -27.12 43.05 34.60
CA VAL A 462 -27.88 41.87 34.14
C VAL A 462 -27.20 41.28 32.92
N THR A 463 -27.07 39.96 32.86
CA THR A 463 -26.42 39.26 31.74
C THR A 463 -27.41 38.38 30.99
N LEU A 464 -27.40 38.49 29.66
CA LEU A 464 -28.12 37.63 28.75
C LEU A 464 -27.11 36.69 28.05
N GLU A 465 -27.34 35.39 28.11
CA GLU A 465 -26.44 34.37 27.58
C GLU A 465 -27.03 33.62 26.37
N ASN A 466 -26.21 32.77 25.74
CA ASN A 466 -26.58 31.93 24.59
C ASN A 466 -27.09 32.73 23.37
N LEU A 467 -26.62 33.95 23.21
CA LEU A 467 -26.94 34.80 22.07
C LEU A 467 -26.21 34.30 20.81
N GLU A 468 -26.79 34.53 19.63
CA GLU A 468 -26.01 34.39 18.40
C GLU A 468 -25.02 35.56 18.28
N LEU A 469 -24.00 35.43 17.42
CA LEU A 469 -23.15 36.56 17.09
C LEU A 469 -23.95 37.58 16.25
N GLY A 470 -23.76 38.87 16.52
CA GLY A 470 -24.50 39.92 15.84
C GLY A 470 -24.67 41.20 16.65
N THR A 471 -25.43 42.13 16.10
CA THR A 471 -25.70 43.43 16.72
C THR A 471 -27.07 43.43 17.39
N TYR A 472 -27.12 43.86 18.65
CA TYR A 472 -28.30 43.95 19.49
C TYR A 472 -28.58 45.42 19.86
N SER A 473 -29.86 45.79 20.00
CA SER A 473 -30.27 47.08 20.57
C SER A 473 -30.79 46.88 21.99
N VAL A 474 -30.27 47.68 22.93
CA VAL A 474 -30.66 47.66 24.34
C VAL A 474 -31.42 48.94 24.65
N ALA A 475 -32.68 48.80 25.07
CA ALA A 475 -33.55 49.91 25.47
C ALA A 475 -33.92 49.79 26.94
N GLU A 476 -33.77 50.86 27.71
CA GLU A 476 -34.35 50.94 29.05
C GLU A 476 -35.87 51.13 28.92
N ILE A 477 -36.64 50.25 29.56
CA ILE A 477 -38.11 50.31 29.54
C ILE A 477 -38.68 50.77 30.89
N LYS A 478 -37.89 50.66 31.96
CA LYS A 478 -38.22 51.21 33.28
C LYS A 478 -36.94 51.63 34.00
N SER A 479 -36.90 52.89 34.44
CA SER A 479 -35.83 53.38 35.29
C SER A 479 -35.99 52.94 36.75
N PRO A 480 -34.89 52.84 37.51
CA PRO A 480 -34.95 52.72 38.95
C PRO A 480 -35.67 53.92 39.58
N ASP A 481 -36.25 53.71 40.76
CA ASP A 481 -36.97 54.75 41.49
C ASP A 481 -36.06 55.96 41.79
N GLY A 482 -36.58 57.17 41.58
CA GLY A 482 -35.83 58.42 41.77
C GLY A 482 -34.90 58.81 40.61
N TYR A 483 -34.92 58.07 39.50
CA TYR A 483 -34.15 58.39 38.29
C TYR A 483 -35.05 58.65 37.09
N LYS A 484 -34.60 59.52 36.18
CA LYS A 484 -35.25 59.76 34.89
C LYS A 484 -34.84 58.65 33.92
N ILE A 485 -35.82 58.01 33.26
CA ILE A 485 -35.59 57.02 32.20
C ILE A 485 -34.71 57.57 31.08
N ASN A 486 -33.77 56.74 30.63
CA ASN A 486 -32.95 57.01 29.48
C ASN A 486 -33.60 56.40 28.24
N ALA A 487 -34.27 57.23 27.44
CA ALA A 487 -34.96 56.79 26.23
C ALA A 487 -34.03 56.44 25.05
N ASN A 488 -32.71 56.65 25.18
CA ASN A 488 -31.76 56.36 24.11
C ASN A 488 -31.41 54.87 24.10
N GLU A 489 -31.63 54.22 22.96
CA GLU A 489 -31.18 52.84 22.76
C GLU A 489 -29.66 52.77 22.54
N LYS A 490 -29.05 51.66 22.96
CA LYS A 490 -27.62 51.38 22.76
C LYS A 490 -27.43 50.15 21.88
N LEU A 491 -26.71 50.32 20.77
CA LEU A 491 -26.27 49.21 19.93
C LEU A 491 -25.04 48.53 20.54
N VAL A 492 -25.04 47.20 20.58
CA VAL A 492 -23.93 46.37 21.08
C VAL A 492 -23.68 45.23 20.11
N THR A 493 -22.44 45.09 19.66
CA THR A 493 -22.04 44.03 18.73
C THR A 493 -21.29 42.92 19.46
N ILE A 494 -21.76 41.68 19.31
CA ILE A 494 -21.06 40.48 19.74
C ILE A 494 -20.38 39.87 18.52
N SER A 495 -19.05 39.97 18.46
CA SER A 495 -18.25 39.48 17.33
C SER A 495 -17.56 38.16 17.63
N TYR A 496 -17.13 37.45 16.60
CA TYR A 496 -16.33 36.24 16.74
C TYR A 496 -14.99 36.53 17.45
N LYS A 497 -14.61 35.69 18.42
CA LYS A 497 -13.37 35.85 19.21
C LYS A 497 -12.36 34.72 19.02
N GLY A 498 -12.52 33.94 17.94
CA GLY A 498 -11.65 32.80 17.65
C GLY A 498 -12.23 31.48 18.14
N GLN A 499 -11.74 30.40 17.55
CA GLN A 499 -12.30 29.05 17.69
C GLN A 499 -12.12 28.41 19.07
N THR A 500 -11.24 28.95 19.91
CA THR A 500 -11.01 28.44 21.28
C THR A 500 -11.89 29.11 22.33
N VAL A 501 -12.67 30.12 21.94
CA VAL A 501 -13.58 30.83 22.84
C VAL A 501 -14.98 30.23 22.64
N GLU A 502 -15.62 29.76 23.70
CA GLU A 502 -16.99 29.22 23.58
C GLU A 502 -18.04 30.33 23.57
N PHE A 503 -17.84 31.37 24.39
CA PHE A 503 -18.72 32.51 24.53
C PHE A 503 -17.98 33.83 24.31
N SER A 504 -18.39 34.60 23.30
CA SER A 504 -17.93 35.98 23.09
C SER A 504 -18.71 36.93 24.00
N ALA A 505 -18.00 37.66 24.87
CA ALA A 505 -18.61 38.62 25.78
C ALA A 505 -18.63 40.03 25.18
N ALA A 506 -19.76 40.71 25.29
CA ALA A 506 -19.91 42.14 25.04
C ALA A 506 -20.64 42.79 26.21
N SER A 507 -20.46 44.09 26.37
CA SER A 507 -21.17 44.83 27.42
C SER A 507 -21.54 46.24 26.99
N THR A 508 -22.48 46.83 27.70
CA THR A 508 -22.86 48.24 27.55
C THR A 508 -23.24 48.84 28.89
N SER A 509 -23.18 50.17 28.99
CA SER A 509 -23.54 50.91 30.19
C SER A 509 -24.60 51.96 29.86
N ILE A 510 -25.68 51.98 30.64
CA ILE A 510 -26.77 52.95 30.52
C ILE A 510 -26.86 53.74 31.82
N THR A 511 -26.66 55.06 31.71
CA THR A 511 -26.64 55.98 32.85
C THR A 511 -27.94 56.78 32.90
N ASN A 512 -28.51 56.94 34.09
CA ASN A 512 -29.69 57.80 34.30
C ASN A 512 -29.34 58.99 35.17
N ALA A 513 -29.94 60.13 34.83
CA ALA A 513 -29.92 61.30 35.68
C ALA A 513 -30.86 61.09 36.88
N ARG A 514 -30.41 61.45 38.07
CA ARG A 514 -31.27 61.48 39.26
C ARG A 514 -32.31 62.59 39.09
N GLN A 515 -33.54 62.32 39.50
CA GLN A 515 -34.57 63.36 39.56
C GLN A 515 -34.18 64.40 40.62
N LYS A 516 -34.35 65.68 40.28
CA LYS A 516 -34.04 66.82 41.16
C LYS A 516 -35.27 67.70 41.28
N ALA A 517 -35.57 68.16 42.49
CA ALA A 517 -36.59 69.16 42.75
C ALA A 517 -35.94 70.54 42.84
N LYS A 518 -36.66 71.57 42.37
CA LYS A 518 -36.33 72.97 42.63
C LYS A 518 -37.44 73.55 43.49
N VAL A 519 -37.08 74.16 44.61
CA VAL A 519 -38.03 74.88 45.46
C VAL A 519 -37.79 76.38 45.27
N LYS A 520 -38.87 77.12 45.02
CA LYS A 520 -38.86 78.59 44.95
C LYS A 520 -39.73 79.10 46.09
N ILE A 521 -39.16 79.94 46.94
CA ILE A 521 -39.88 80.65 48.00
C ILE A 521 -40.07 82.10 47.53
N VAL A 522 -41.29 82.62 47.65
CA VAL A 522 -41.58 84.04 47.45
C VAL A 522 -42.09 84.56 48.78
N LYS A 523 -41.33 85.45 49.43
CA LYS A 523 -41.77 86.09 50.67
C LYS A 523 -42.53 87.36 50.33
N GLN A 524 -43.77 87.44 50.74
CA GLN A 524 -44.63 88.60 50.55
C GLN A 524 -45.02 89.22 51.89
N ASP A 525 -45.37 90.50 51.82
CA ASP A 525 -46.06 91.23 52.87
C ASP A 525 -47.50 90.70 53.03
N SER A 526 -47.98 90.59 54.28
CA SER A 526 -49.29 89.99 54.58
C SER A 526 -50.49 90.90 54.26
N GLU A 527 -50.29 92.20 54.14
CA GLU A 527 -51.37 93.17 53.89
C GLU A 527 -51.44 93.59 52.43
N ASN A 528 -50.30 93.70 51.75
CA ASN A 528 -50.22 94.25 50.38
C ASN A 528 -49.58 93.31 49.34
N GLU A 529 -49.20 92.10 49.73
CA GLU A 529 -48.61 91.06 48.86
C GLU A 529 -47.31 91.46 48.12
N LYS A 530 -46.69 92.60 48.44
CA LYS A 530 -45.43 93.02 47.80
C LYS A 530 -44.27 92.11 48.24
N PRO A 531 -43.30 91.80 47.35
CA PRO A 531 -42.13 91.01 47.70
C PRO A 531 -41.28 91.69 48.79
N LEU A 532 -40.83 90.90 49.78
CA LEU A 532 -39.94 91.34 50.85
C LEU A 532 -38.53 90.78 50.66
N ALA A 533 -37.52 91.66 50.72
CA ALA A 533 -36.10 91.30 50.62
C ALA A 533 -35.45 91.09 52.00
N GLY A 534 -34.39 90.29 52.06
CA GLY A 534 -33.58 90.07 53.27
C GLY A 534 -34.05 88.93 54.20
N ALA A 535 -35.15 88.24 53.88
CA ALA A 535 -35.58 87.06 54.63
C ALA A 535 -34.70 85.84 54.29
N GLU A 536 -34.17 85.18 55.33
CA GLU A 536 -33.39 83.95 55.20
C GLU A 536 -34.24 82.73 55.51
N PHE A 537 -34.06 81.65 54.73
CA PHE A 537 -34.79 80.39 54.89
C PHE A 537 -33.83 79.21 54.94
N GLY A 538 -34.00 78.36 55.96
CA GLY A 538 -33.32 77.06 56.05
C GLY A 538 -34.19 75.94 55.46
N PHE A 539 -33.56 75.02 54.73
CA PHE A 539 -34.20 73.80 54.26
C PHE A 539 -33.74 72.62 55.11
N TYR A 540 -34.68 71.99 55.81
CA TYR A 540 -34.43 70.83 56.65
C TYR A 540 -35.18 69.63 56.10
N ALA A 541 -34.51 68.48 56.02
CA ALA A 541 -35.17 67.24 55.66
C ALA A 541 -36.10 66.82 56.81
N ALA A 542 -37.38 66.59 56.52
CA ALA A 542 -38.33 66.08 57.51
C ALA A 542 -38.03 64.64 57.95
N SER A 543 -37.21 63.91 57.18
CA SER A 543 -36.72 62.57 57.47
C SER A 543 -35.38 62.31 56.78
N ALA A 544 -34.70 61.23 57.15
CA ALA A 544 -33.42 60.87 56.55
C ALA A 544 -33.55 60.60 55.04
N ILE A 545 -32.73 61.27 54.22
CA ILE A 545 -32.68 61.08 52.77
C ILE A 545 -31.84 59.84 52.48
N LYS A 546 -32.48 58.77 52.03
CA LYS A 546 -31.84 57.49 51.69
C LYS A 546 -31.79 57.29 50.18
N ASN A 547 -30.82 56.52 49.69
CA ASN A 547 -30.92 55.96 48.35
C ASN A 547 -31.88 54.77 48.42
N ASN A 548 -32.96 54.80 47.64
CA ASN A 548 -33.90 53.67 47.54
C ASN A 548 -33.28 52.42 46.86
N SER A 549 -32.04 52.55 46.37
CA SER A 549 -31.32 51.54 45.58
C SER A 549 -30.64 50.45 46.40
N VAL A 550 -30.66 50.50 47.74
CA VAL A 550 -30.04 49.47 48.59
C VAL A 550 -31.05 49.14 49.70
N ARG A 551 -31.71 47.99 49.58
CA ARG A 551 -32.41 47.35 50.69
C ARG A 551 -31.50 46.31 51.32
#